data_AF-A0A9E2PTQ2-F1
#
_entry.id   AF-A0A9E2PTQ2-F1
#
_cell.length_a   1.000
_cell.length_b   1.000
_cell.length_c   1.000
_cell.angle_alpha   90.00
_cell.angle_beta   90.00
_cell.angle_gamma   90.00
#
_symmetry.space_group_name_H-M   'P 1'
#
loop_
_entity.id
_entity.type
_entity.pdbx_description
1 polymer ?
#
loop_
_entity_poly.entity_id
_entity_poly.type
_entity_poly.pdbx_seq_one_letter_code
_entity_poly.pdbx_strand_id
1 'polypeptide(L)'
;MGWHEALLPYRASDDPQGFLGAALLAQDQQLFRLAATWPLVKKVLPPPPVSGGRIDLDQVWEQTRIDFEDWADLAQLPPLAVVLGFRTLKGARVVFPDGSLSHQAESVIKRGAATAFMAATGISGKDLK
;
A
#
# COMPACT_ATOMS: atom_id res chain seq x y z
N MET A 1 -11.72 0.39 -19.42
CA MET A 1 -10.45 0.52 -18.69
C MET A 1 -10.77 0.75 -17.23
N GLY A 2 -10.24 -0.09 -16.33
CA GLY A 2 -10.46 0.04 -14.88
C GLY A 2 -9.35 0.82 -14.18
N TRP A 3 -9.54 1.19 -12.90
CA TRP A 3 -8.50 1.86 -12.10
C TRP A 3 -7.20 1.04 -12.01
N HIS A 4 -7.30 -0.29 -11.94
CA HIS A 4 -6.15 -1.18 -11.90
C HIS A 4 -5.21 -1.02 -13.11
N GLU A 5 -5.79 -0.89 -14.30
CA GLU A 5 -5.06 -0.69 -15.56
C GLU A 5 -4.54 0.75 -15.64
N ALA A 6 -5.38 1.72 -15.27
CA ALA A 6 -5.08 3.14 -15.28
C ALA A 6 -3.87 3.48 -14.39
N LEU A 7 -3.75 2.83 -13.22
CA LEU A 7 -2.69 3.08 -12.26
C LEU A 7 -1.44 2.23 -12.47
N LEU A 8 -1.44 1.29 -13.43
CA LEU A 8 -0.31 0.40 -13.68
C LEU A 8 1.03 1.14 -13.88
N PRO A 9 1.11 2.25 -14.64
CA PRO A 9 2.37 2.98 -14.82
C PRO A 9 2.96 3.51 -13.51
N TYR A 10 2.11 3.85 -12.54
CA TYR A 10 2.55 4.34 -11.24
C TYR A 10 3.00 3.20 -10.32
N ARG A 11 2.29 2.06 -10.34
CA ARG A 11 2.59 0.88 -9.50
C ARG A 11 3.86 0.17 -9.91
N ALA A 12 4.09 0.09 -11.22
CA ALA A 12 5.26 -0.53 -11.83
C ALA A 12 6.45 0.45 -11.96
N SER A 13 6.29 1.72 -11.58
CA SER A 13 7.36 2.70 -11.67
C SER A 13 8.48 2.38 -10.68
N ASP A 14 9.73 2.48 -11.15
CA ASP A 14 10.94 2.46 -10.32
C ASP A 14 11.35 3.86 -9.86
N ASP A 15 10.37 4.73 -9.60
CA ASP A 15 10.61 6.06 -9.07
C ASP A 15 11.37 5.99 -7.72
N PRO A 16 12.42 6.80 -7.50
CA PRO A 16 13.12 6.91 -6.22
C PRO A 16 12.18 7.05 -5.00
N GLN A 17 11.02 7.70 -5.16
CA GLN A 17 10.02 7.82 -4.10
C GLN A 17 9.47 6.47 -3.66
N GLY A 18 9.18 5.57 -4.61
CA GLY A 18 8.71 4.22 -4.32
C GLY A 18 9.75 3.44 -3.52
N PHE A 19 11.04 3.59 -3.87
CA PHE A 19 12.13 2.88 -3.19
C PHE A 19 12.27 3.36 -1.75
N LEU A 20 12.26 4.67 -1.54
CA LEU A 20 12.27 5.27 -0.20
C LEU A 20 11.06 4.81 0.62
N GLY A 21 9.87 4.76 0.01
CA GLY A 21 8.67 4.24 0.63
C GLY A 21 8.81 2.79 1.08
N ALA A 22 9.33 1.92 0.22
CA ALA A 22 9.59 0.53 0.56
C ALA A 22 10.66 0.38 1.67
N ALA A 23 11.68 1.23 1.69
CA ALA A 23 12.70 1.24 2.74
C ALA A 23 12.13 1.69 4.09
N LEU A 24 11.21 2.66 4.10
CA LEU A 24 10.48 3.09 5.30
C LEU A 24 9.60 1.96 5.85
N LEU A 25 8.86 1.27 4.98
CA LEU A 25 8.05 0.10 5.38
C LEU A 25 8.87 -1.00 6.05
N ALA A 26 10.10 -1.22 5.58
CA ALA A 26 10.96 -2.24 6.14
C ALA A 26 11.47 -1.89 7.56
N GLN A 27 11.47 -0.61 7.92
CA GLN A 27 12.00 -0.11 9.20
C GLN A 27 10.90 0.21 10.23
N ASP A 28 9.70 0.57 9.78
CA ASP A 28 8.60 0.98 10.63
C ASP A 28 7.46 -0.05 10.62
N GLN A 29 7.25 -0.69 11.77
CA GLN A 29 6.23 -1.73 11.92
C GLN A 29 4.79 -1.19 11.80
N GLN A 30 4.53 0.06 12.17
CA GLN A 30 3.20 0.67 12.03
C GLN A 30 2.89 0.94 10.57
N LEU A 31 3.84 1.53 9.83
CA LEU A 31 3.69 1.74 8.39
C LEU A 31 3.56 0.41 7.64
N PHE A 32 4.31 -0.63 8.06
CA PHE A 32 4.16 -1.98 7.52
C PHE A 32 2.72 -2.50 7.68
N ARG A 33 2.15 -2.43 8.89
CA ARG A 33 0.78 -2.91 9.14
C ARG A 33 -0.26 -2.13 8.35
N LEU A 34 -0.10 -0.81 8.26
CA LEU A 34 -0.98 0.05 7.47
C LEU A 34 -0.93 -0.33 5.98
N ALA A 35 0.25 -0.47 5.41
CA ALA A 35 0.39 -0.86 4.01
C ALA A 35 -0.12 -2.28 3.74
N ALA A 36 0.12 -3.22 4.65
CA ALA A 36 -0.36 -4.60 4.54
C ALA A 36 -1.89 -4.72 4.57
N THR A 37 -2.57 -3.82 5.28
CA THR A 37 -4.04 -3.80 5.41
C THR A 37 -4.71 -2.93 4.34
N TRP A 38 -3.98 -2.05 3.65
CA TRP A 38 -4.52 -1.14 2.63
C TRP A 38 -5.43 -1.80 1.57
N PRO A 39 -5.11 -3.00 1.03
CA PRO A 39 -5.99 -3.66 0.06
C PRO A 39 -7.39 -3.97 0.60
N LEU A 40 -7.52 -4.16 1.92
CA LEU A 40 -8.78 -4.53 2.58
C LEU A 40 -9.62 -3.32 3.00
N VAL A 41 -9.00 -2.14 3.05
CA VAL A 41 -9.67 -0.90 3.48
C VAL A 41 -10.81 -0.56 2.54
N LYS A 42 -11.97 -0.21 3.11
CA LYS A 42 -13.13 0.29 2.35
C LYS A 42 -12.83 1.67 1.77
N LYS A 43 -13.08 1.81 0.47
CA LYS A 43 -12.81 3.03 -0.29
C LYS A 43 -13.92 3.26 -1.31
N VAL A 44 -14.22 4.54 -1.55
CA VAL A 44 -15.05 4.96 -2.67
C VAL A 44 -14.18 5.80 -3.60
N LEU A 45 -13.97 5.31 -4.82
CA LEU A 45 -13.20 6.01 -5.85
C LEU A 45 -14.11 6.82 -6.76
N PRO A 46 -13.61 7.91 -7.37
CA PRO A 46 -14.28 8.52 -8.51
C PRO A 46 -14.39 7.53 -9.69
N PRO A 47 -15.26 7.82 -10.69
CA PRO A 47 -15.31 7.03 -11.92
C PRO A 47 -13.93 6.94 -12.60
N PRO A 48 -13.59 5.79 -13.21
CA PRO A 48 -12.31 5.63 -13.87
C PRO A 48 -12.17 6.58 -15.07
N PRO A 49 -10.93 6.97 -15.42
CA PRO A 49 -10.69 7.86 -16.55
C PRO A 49 -11.13 7.23 -17.87
N VAL A 50 -11.60 8.05 -18.80
CA VAL A 50 -11.86 7.63 -20.18
C VAL A 50 -10.50 7.38 -20.87
N SER A 51 -10.40 6.28 -21.64
CA SER A 51 -9.15 5.84 -22.26
C SER A 51 -8.38 6.97 -22.96
N GLY A 52 -7.08 7.07 -22.68
CA GLY A 52 -6.17 8.03 -23.32
C GLY A 52 -5.98 9.37 -22.58
N GLY A 53 -6.75 9.63 -21.52
CA GLY A 53 -6.55 10.81 -20.67
C GLY A 53 -5.33 10.68 -19.75
N ARG A 54 -4.60 11.78 -19.57
CA ARG A 54 -3.56 11.88 -18.53
C ARG A 54 -4.22 11.78 -17.15
N ILE A 55 -3.72 10.90 -16.30
CA ILE A 55 -4.23 10.71 -14.94
C ILE A 55 -3.52 11.71 -14.04
N ASP A 56 -4.30 12.55 -13.37
CA ASP A 56 -3.84 13.35 -12.25
C ASP A 56 -4.11 12.59 -10.95
N LEU A 57 -3.07 11.99 -10.38
CA LEU A 57 -3.20 11.16 -9.19
C LEU A 57 -3.64 11.98 -7.96
N ASP A 58 -3.27 13.26 -7.88
CA ASP A 58 -3.67 14.12 -6.78
C ASP A 58 -5.17 14.42 -6.84
N GLN A 59 -5.69 14.68 -8.04
CA GLN A 59 -7.12 14.87 -8.26
C GLN A 59 -7.94 13.60 -7.92
N VAL A 60 -7.39 12.42 -8.18
CA VAL A 60 -8.04 11.15 -7.78
C VAL A 60 -8.07 11.01 -6.27
N TRP A 61 -6.97 11.34 -5.59
CA TRP A 61 -6.91 11.30 -4.13
C TRP A 61 -7.89 12.26 -3.47
N GLU A 62 -8.07 13.46 -4.01
CA GLU A 62 -9.03 14.45 -3.49
C GLU A 62 -10.49 13.95 -3.54
N GLN A 63 -10.81 13.11 -4.51
CA GLN A 63 -12.15 12.55 -4.69
C GLN A 63 -12.32 11.18 -4.01
N THR A 64 -11.23 10.58 -3.53
CA THR A 64 -11.27 9.25 -2.90
C THR A 64 -11.71 9.39 -1.45
N ARG A 65 -12.80 8.70 -1.09
CA ARG A 65 -13.24 8.61 0.31
C ARG A 65 -12.71 7.33 0.93
N ILE A 66 -12.05 7.45 2.08
CA ILE A 66 -11.40 6.36 2.80
C ILE A 66 -12.10 6.22 4.16
N ASP A 67 -12.44 4.99 4.53
CA ASP A 67 -12.91 4.67 5.87
C ASP A 67 -11.70 4.50 6.81
N PHE A 68 -11.33 5.58 7.49
CA PHE A 68 -10.17 5.58 8.39
C PHE A 68 -10.42 4.84 9.71
N GLU A 69 -11.68 4.71 10.14
CA GLU A 69 -12.03 3.96 11.35
C GLU A 69 -11.92 2.46 11.09
N ASP A 70 -12.51 1.97 10.00
CA ASP A 70 -12.37 0.58 9.55
C ASP A 70 -10.89 0.22 9.34
N TRP A 71 -10.09 1.13 8.77
CA TRP A 71 -8.66 0.90 8.61
C TRP A 71 -7.91 0.86 9.95
N ALA A 72 -8.27 1.70 10.91
CA ALA A 72 -7.68 1.69 12.24
C ALA A 72 -7.89 0.34 12.94
N ASP A 73 -9.09 -0.22 12.83
CA ASP A 73 -9.43 -1.53 13.38
C ASP A 73 -8.65 -2.66 12.69
N LEU A 74 -8.60 -2.65 11.34
CA LEU A 74 -7.85 -3.64 10.56
C LEU A 74 -6.36 -3.63 10.90
N ALA A 75 -5.76 -2.45 11.01
CA ALA A 75 -4.34 -2.30 11.30
C ALA A 75 -4.00 -2.45 12.79
N GLN A 76 -5.02 -2.46 13.67
CA GLN A 76 -4.90 -2.41 15.12
C GLN A 76 -4.05 -1.23 15.59
N LEU A 77 -4.36 -0.04 15.07
CA LEU A 77 -3.65 1.21 15.36
C LEU A 77 -4.62 2.31 15.78
N PRO A 78 -4.17 3.31 16.56
CA PRO A 78 -5.00 4.47 16.86
C PRO A 78 -5.38 5.25 15.58
N PRO A 79 -6.60 5.81 15.49
CA PRO A 79 -7.05 6.54 14.29
C PRO A 79 -6.11 7.67 13.86
N LEU A 80 -5.51 8.39 14.81
CA LEU A 80 -4.52 9.43 14.52
C LEU A 80 -3.27 8.87 13.81
N ALA A 81 -2.79 7.71 14.24
CA ALA A 81 -1.64 7.05 13.62
C ALA A 81 -1.97 6.61 12.18
N VAL A 82 -3.21 6.17 11.94
CA VAL A 82 -3.68 5.80 10.59
C VAL A 82 -3.71 7.01 9.67
N VAL A 83 -4.23 8.15 10.11
CA VAL A 83 -4.26 9.38 9.30
C VAL A 83 -2.86 9.89 8.97
N LEU A 84 -1.94 9.88 9.94
CA LEU A 84 -0.55 10.28 9.73
C LEU A 84 0.19 9.30 8.82
N GLY A 85 0.05 8.00 9.08
CA GLY A 85 0.63 6.94 8.27
C GLY A 85 0.11 6.97 6.84
N PHE A 86 -1.19 7.21 6.63
CA PHE A 86 -1.78 7.38 5.30
C PHE A 86 -1.08 8.48 4.50
N ARG A 87 -0.83 9.65 5.10
CA ARG A 87 -0.11 10.75 4.44
C ARG A 87 1.30 10.32 4.00
N THR A 88 2.01 9.61 4.87
CA THR A 88 3.33 9.06 4.58
C THR A 88 3.28 8.04 3.44
N LEU A 89 2.37 7.08 3.50
CA LEU A 89 2.23 6.03 2.49
C LEU A 89 1.81 6.59 1.13
N LYS A 90 0.87 7.55 1.10
CA LYS A 90 0.46 8.26 -0.12
C LYS A 90 1.62 9.05 -0.70
N GLY A 91 2.29 9.87 0.12
CA GLY A 91 3.39 10.74 -0.32
C GLY A 91 4.60 9.96 -0.84
N ALA A 92 4.87 8.80 -0.26
CA ALA A 92 5.95 7.90 -0.69
C ALA A 92 5.54 6.93 -1.82
N ARG A 93 4.35 7.11 -2.42
CA ARG A 93 3.79 6.25 -3.49
C ARG A 93 3.82 4.76 -3.14
N VAL A 94 3.56 4.45 -1.88
CA VAL A 94 3.45 3.06 -1.38
C VAL A 94 2.07 2.50 -1.66
N VAL A 95 1.04 3.31 -1.44
CA VAL A 95 -0.38 2.96 -1.63
C VAL A 95 -0.98 3.76 -2.77
N PHE A 96 -1.97 3.20 -3.44
CA PHE A 96 -2.72 3.85 -4.51
C PHE A 96 -4.23 3.84 -4.24
N PRO A 97 -5.01 4.77 -4.84
CA PRO A 97 -6.43 4.97 -4.52
C PRO A 97 -7.29 3.72 -4.67
N ASP A 98 -6.95 2.83 -5.61
CA ASP A 98 -7.69 1.61 -5.93
C ASP A 98 -7.46 0.47 -4.93
N GLY A 99 -6.69 0.71 -3.87
CA GLY A 99 -6.33 -0.32 -2.90
C GLY A 99 -5.07 -1.10 -3.24
N SER A 100 -4.45 -0.81 -4.38
CA SER A 100 -3.20 -1.45 -4.74
C SER A 100 -2.00 -0.83 -4.03
N LEU A 101 -0.89 -1.55 -4.10
CA LEU A 101 0.41 -1.16 -3.59
C LEU A 101 1.39 -0.99 -4.74
N SER A 102 2.49 -0.28 -4.50
CA SER A 102 3.62 -0.32 -5.42
C SER A 102 4.26 -1.71 -5.42
N HIS A 103 4.85 -2.10 -6.55
CA HIS A 103 5.46 -3.44 -6.66
C HIS A 103 6.61 -3.64 -5.64
N GLN A 104 7.31 -2.57 -5.27
CA GLN A 104 8.39 -2.59 -4.28
C GLN A 104 7.83 -2.79 -2.87
N ALA A 105 6.73 -2.11 -2.52
CA ALA A 105 6.03 -2.29 -1.25
C ALA A 105 5.44 -3.70 -1.12
N GLU A 106 4.80 -4.22 -2.17
CA GLU A 106 4.33 -5.61 -2.19
C GLU A 106 5.46 -6.60 -1.92
N SER A 107 6.63 -6.38 -2.52
CA SER A 107 7.80 -7.24 -2.34
C SER A 107 8.33 -7.20 -0.91
N VAL A 108 8.29 -6.06 -0.23
CA VAL A 108 8.65 -5.94 1.19
C VAL A 108 7.63 -6.68 2.06
N ILE A 109 6.33 -6.48 1.83
CA ILE A 109 5.26 -7.10 2.62
C ILE A 109 5.26 -8.63 2.46
N LYS A 110 5.38 -9.13 1.23
CA LYS A 110 5.45 -10.58 0.95
C LYS A 110 6.65 -11.22 1.65
N ARG A 111 7.83 -10.58 1.61
CA ARG A 111 9.02 -11.06 2.32
C ARG A 111 8.82 -11.03 3.83
N GLY A 112 8.30 -9.94 4.38
CA GLY A 112 8.02 -9.82 5.81
C GLY A 112 7.05 -10.89 6.32
N ALA A 113 5.97 -11.14 5.57
CA ALA A 113 5.00 -12.19 5.88
C ALA A 113 5.63 -13.60 5.85
N ALA A 114 6.45 -13.89 4.83
CA ALA A 114 7.17 -15.16 4.75
C ALA A 114 8.14 -15.36 5.92
N THR A 115 8.90 -14.32 6.29
CA THR A 115 9.80 -14.36 7.45
C THR A 115 9.05 -14.59 8.76
N ALA A 116 7.91 -13.90 8.97
CA ALA A 116 7.08 -14.10 10.15
C ALA A 116 6.50 -15.51 10.22
N PHE A 117 6.03 -16.06 9.09
CA PHE A 117 5.52 -17.43 9.01
C PHE A 117 6.59 -18.47 9.31
N MET A 118 7.80 -18.33 8.73
CA MET A 118 8.94 -19.21 9.01
C MET A 118 9.32 -19.18 10.50
N ALA A 119 9.37 -17.99 11.10
CA ALA A 119 9.66 -17.84 12.53
C ALA A 119 8.58 -18.51 13.41
N ALA A 120 7.31 -18.38 13.05
CA ALA A 120 6.20 -18.97 13.79
C ALA A 120 6.13 -20.51 13.67
N THR A 121 6.61 -21.06 12.56
CA THR A 121 6.56 -22.51 12.27
C THR A 121 7.86 -23.25 12.60
N GLY A 122 8.92 -22.52 12.99
CA GLY A 122 10.25 -23.09 13.23
C GLY A 122 10.95 -23.58 11.96
N ILE A 123 10.43 -23.22 10.77
CA ILE A 123 10.99 -23.59 9.47
C ILE A 123 12.16 -22.64 9.16
N SER A 124 13.34 -23.20 8.91
CA SER A 124 14.50 -22.44 8.46
C SER A 124 14.56 -22.39 6.94
N GLY A 125 15.25 -21.39 6.37
CA GLY A 125 15.48 -21.32 4.92
C GLY A 125 16.27 -22.51 4.33
N LYS A 126 16.83 -23.39 5.18
CA LYS A 126 17.47 -24.64 4.74
C LYS A 126 16.46 -25.77 4.51
N ASP A 127 15.28 -25.69 5.11
CA ASP A 127 14.22 -26.71 5.02
C ASP A 127 13.35 -26.53 3.75
N LEU A 128 13.56 -25.43 3.02
CA LEU A 128 12.88 -25.08 1.77
C LEU A 128 13.69 -25.46 0.51
N LYS A 129 14.79 -26.20 0.67
CA LYS A 129 15.65 -26.67 -0.42
C LYS A 129 15.23 -28.04 -0.94
#